data_AF-A0A512BZR9-F1
#
_entry.id   AF-A0A512BZR9-F1
#
_cell.length_a   1.000
_cell.length_b   1.000
_cell.length_c   1.000
_cell.angle_alpha   90.00
_cell.angle_beta   90.00
_cell.angle_gamma   90.00
#
_symmetry.space_group_name_H-M   'P 1'
#
loop_
_entity.id
_entity.type
_entity.pdbx_description
1 polymer ?
#
loop_
_entity_poly.entity_id
_entity_poly.type
_entity_poly.pdbx_seq_one_letter_code
_entity_poly.pdbx_strand_id
1 'polypeptide(L)'
;MNAKKSKGNQMTRRGGKRAGAGRPSGRRNKATVEQKLTLEELARAHTDTALAVLVEVAQHGQSEAARVSAANSILDRGYGKARLLEPEVISPAAKAEQDAEEAAKAHAEFMQFLDESLATYAAREEERSQGQPGTSEAGALS
;
A
#
# COMPACT_ATOMS: atom_id res chain seq x y z
N MET A 1 -24.56 -44.08 49.16
CA MET A 1 -24.66 -43.01 48.15
C MET A 1 -23.29 -42.35 48.01
N ASN A 2 -22.47 -42.76 47.03
CA ASN A 2 -21.12 -42.19 46.87
C ASN A 2 -21.03 -41.44 45.54
N ALA A 3 -21.12 -40.12 45.61
CA ALA A 3 -21.00 -39.23 44.47
C ALA A 3 -19.54 -39.18 43.99
N LYS A 4 -19.26 -39.68 42.79
CA LYS A 4 -17.97 -39.53 42.11
C LYS A 4 -17.80 -38.05 41.70
N LYS A 5 -16.84 -37.37 42.33
CA LYS A 5 -16.41 -36.01 42.00
C LYS A 5 -15.76 -36.00 40.61
N SER A 6 -16.38 -35.33 39.63
CA SER A 6 -15.82 -35.16 38.29
C SER A 6 -14.57 -34.27 38.37
N LYS A 7 -13.42 -34.80 37.94
CA LYS A 7 -12.24 -33.97 37.70
C LYS A 7 -12.45 -33.26 36.37
N GLY A 8 -12.79 -31.97 36.45
CA GLY A 8 -12.84 -31.08 35.30
C GLY A 8 -11.55 -31.19 34.47
N ASN A 9 -11.75 -31.34 33.17
CA ASN A 9 -10.74 -31.49 32.15
C ASN A 9 -9.77 -30.28 32.16
N GLN A 10 -8.59 -30.45 32.76
CA GLN A 10 -7.53 -29.45 32.79
C GLN A 10 -6.95 -29.30 31.37
N MET A 11 -7.49 -28.37 30.59
CA MET A 11 -6.86 -27.90 29.36
C MET A 11 -5.50 -27.26 29.71
N THR A 12 -4.41 -28.02 29.56
CA THR A 12 -3.07 -27.44 29.72
C THR A 12 -2.82 -26.48 28.57
N ARG A 13 -2.83 -25.16 28.84
CA ARG A 13 -2.31 -24.13 27.92
C ARG A 13 -0.82 -24.37 27.70
N ARG A 14 -0.43 -25.00 26.59
CA ARG A 14 0.97 -25.23 26.21
C ARG A 14 1.45 -24.12 25.27
N GLY A 15 2.61 -23.53 25.59
CA GLY A 15 3.32 -22.58 24.72
C GLY A 15 3.02 -21.10 25.00
N GLY A 16 3.76 -20.49 25.92
CA GLY A 16 3.71 -19.05 26.20
C GLY A 16 4.99 -18.58 26.91
N LYS A 17 5.29 -17.28 26.88
CA LYS A 17 6.49 -16.69 27.49
C LYS A 17 6.50 -16.97 29.00
N ARG A 18 7.42 -17.82 29.45
CA ARG A 18 7.70 -18.10 30.87
C ARG A 18 9.15 -17.69 31.14
N ALA A 19 9.49 -17.38 32.39
CA ALA A 19 10.89 -17.17 32.78
C ALA A 19 11.69 -18.44 32.44
N GLY A 20 12.74 -18.32 31.62
CA GLY A 20 13.52 -19.44 31.10
C GLY A 20 12.91 -20.17 29.89
N ALA A 21 11.80 -19.70 29.32
CA ALA A 21 11.26 -20.25 28.08
C ALA A 21 12.04 -19.70 26.86
N GLY A 22 12.38 -20.61 25.94
CA GLY A 22 13.11 -20.28 24.72
C GLY A 22 14.51 -20.89 24.70
N ARG A 23 15.25 -20.64 23.62
CA ARG A 23 16.64 -21.05 23.49
C ARG A 23 17.48 -20.17 24.43
N PRO A 24 18.26 -20.73 25.38
CA PRO A 24 19.10 -19.93 26.26
C PRO A 24 20.09 -19.07 25.44
N SER A 25 20.24 -17.80 25.83
CA SER A 25 21.13 -16.85 25.18
C SER A 25 22.57 -17.38 25.23
N GLY A 26 23.27 -17.32 24.09
CA GLY A 26 24.66 -17.82 23.97
C GLY A 26 24.79 -19.31 23.69
N ARG A 27 23.69 -20.07 23.60
CA ARG A 27 23.75 -21.48 23.17
C ARG A 27 24.29 -21.55 21.74
N ARG A 28 25.50 -22.08 21.55
CA ARG A 28 26.10 -22.31 20.22
C ARG A 28 25.17 -23.15 19.35
N ASN A 29 25.26 -22.97 18.03
CA ASN A 29 24.50 -23.78 17.10
C ASN A 29 24.90 -25.26 17.25
N LYS A 30 23.92 -26.15 17.22
CA LYS A 30 24.17 -27.60 17.28
C LYS A 30 24.93 -28.09 16.05
N ALA A 31 24.70 -27.44 14.91
CA ALA A 31 25.48 -27.65 13.69
C ALA A 31 26.80 -26.88 13.76
N THR A 32 27.91 -27.58 13.54
CA THR A 32 29.24 -26.97 13.40
C THR A 32 29.33 -26.18 12.09
N VAL A 33 30.33 -25.29 11.97
CA VAL A 33 30.55 -24.51 10.74
C VAL A 33 30.79 -25.44 9.56
N GLU A 34 31.62 -26.47 9.73
CA GLU A 34 31.90 -27.49 8.72
C GLU A 34 30.63 -28.22 8.26
N GLN A 35 29.75 -28.61 9.20
CA GLN A 35 28.47 -29.24 8.86
C GLN A 35 27.54 -28.33 8.05
N LYS A 36 27.64 -27.01 8.23
CA LYS A 36 26.88 -26.07 7.40
C LYS A 36 27.47 -25.96 6.01
N LEU A 37 28.79 -25.86 5.91
CA LEU A 37 29.50 -25.80 4.63
C LEU A 37 29.18 -27.03 3.78
N THR A 38 29.23 -28.24 4.36
CA THR A 38 28.91 -29.47 3.63
C THR A 38 27.44 -29.54 3.19
N LEU A 39 26.50 -29.08 4.02
CA LEU A 39 25.09 -29.01 3.63
C LEU A 39 24.84 -27.98 2.52
N GLU A 40 25.52 -26.84 2.58
CA GLU A 40 25.45 -25.82 1.54
C GLU A 40 26.02 -26.32 0.21
N GLU A 41 27.13 -27.05 0.24
CA GLU A 41 27.72 -27.68 -0.95
C GLU A 41 26.77 -28.72 -1.57
N LEU A 42 26.18 -29.59 -0.75
CA LEU A 42 25.17 -30.55 -1.21
C LEU A 42 23.94 -29.83 -1.80
N ALA A 43 23.49 -28.76 -1.16
CA ALA A 43 22.36 -27.97 -1.67
C ALA A 43 22.70 -27.30 -3.02
N ARG A 44 23.93 -26.78 -3.18
CA ARG A 44 24.41 -26.24 -4.46
C ARG A 44 24.47 -27.30 -5.55
N ALA A 45 24.88 -28.53 -5.24
CA ALA A 45 24.91 -29.61 -6.23
C ALA A 45 23.52 -29.98 -6.76
N HIS A 46 22.45 -29.71 -6.00
CA HIS A 46 21.07 -29.99 -6.40
C HIS A 46 20.33 -28.81 -7.02
N THR A 47 20.98 -27.67 -7.24
CA THR A 47 20.31 -26.48 -7.80
C THR A 47 19.72 -26.74 -9.18
N ASP A 48 20.42 -27.51 -10.01
CA ASP A 48 19.99 -27.78 -11.38
C ASP A 48 18.72 -28.62 -11.41
N THR A 49 18.67 -29.67 -10.58
CA THR A 49 17.48 -30.50 -10.40
C THR A 49 16.33 -29.68 -9.81
N ALA A 50 16.60 -28.85 -8.81
CA ALA A 50 15.57 -28.00 -8.20
C ALA A 50 14.99 -26.99 -9.21
N LEU A 51 15.83 -26.42 -10.07
CA LEU A 51 15.39 -25.51 -11.13
C LEU A 51 14.53 -26.24 -12.17
N ALA A 52 14.93 -27.44 -12.59
CA ALA A 52 14.14 -28.26 -13.51
C ALA A 52 12.74 -28.56 -12.95
N VAL A 53 12.64 -28.92 -11.67
CA VAL A 53 11.35 -29.14 -10.99
C VAL A 53 10.51 -27.87 -10.94
N LEU A 54 11.10 -26.70 -10.67
CA LEU A 54 10.35 -25.44 -10.70
C LEU A 54 9.79 -25.13 -12.09
N VAL A 55 10.55 -25.41 -13.15
CA VAL A 55 10.09 -25.24 -14.53
C VAL A 55 8.95 -26.21 -14.85
N GLU A 56 9.08 -27.47 -14.46
CA GLU A 56 8.03 -28.48 -14.64
C GLU A 56 6.75 -28.08 -13.90
N VAL A 57 6.84 -27.65 -12.64
CA VAL A 57 5.70 -27.17 -11.87
C VAL A 57 5.07 -25.93 -12.50
N ALA A 58 5.87 -25.01 -13.05
CA ALA A 58 5.33 -23.83 -13.74
C ALA A 58 4.54 -24.20 -15.01
N GLN A 59 4.96 -25.24 -15.75
CA GLN A 59 4.33 -25.68 -17.00
C GLN A 59 3.14 -26.63 -16.78
N HIS A 60 3.26 -27.57 -15.84
CA HIS A 60 2.35 -28.71 -15.69
C HIS A 60 1.74 -28.84 -14.28
N GLY A 61 1.97 -27.86 -13.40
CA GLY A 61 1.46 -27.89 -12.03
C GLY A 61 -0.06 -28.00 -11.98
N GLN A 62 -0.55 -28.92 -11.13
CA GLN A 62 -1.97 -29.22 -10.96
C GLN A 62 -2.78 -28.04 -10.42
N SER A 63 -2.14 -27.16 -9.64
CA SER A 63 -2.78 -25.96 -9.06
C SER A 63 -2.19 -24.71 -9.66
N GLU A 64 -3.05 -23.75 -10.00
CA GLU A 64 -2.63 -22.45 -10.53
C GLU A 64 -1.73 -21.71 -9.53
N ALA A 65 -2.04 -21.80 -8.24
CA ALA A 65 -1.22 -21.22 -7.18
C ALA A 65 0.20 -21.82 -7.16
N ALA A 66 0.33 -23.13 -7.43
CA ALA A 66 1.64 -23.78 -7.52
C ALA A 66 2.42 -23.28 -8.75
N ARG A 67 1.75 -23.14 -9.91
CA ARG A 67 2.37 -22.60 -11.12
C ARG A 67 2.86 -21.16 -10.93
N VAL A 68 2.01 -20.30 -10.37
CA VAL A 68 2.35 -18.89 -10.09
C VAL A 68 3.50 -18.78 -9.09
N SER A 69 3.46 -19.58 -8.02
CA SER A 69 4.54 -19.61 -7.02
C SER A 69 5.88 -20.06 -7.62
N ALA A 70 5.86 -21.07 -8.49
CA ALA A 70 7.04 -21.55 -9.19
C ALA A 70 7.59 -20.51 -10.19
N ALA A 71 6.70 -19.86 -10.96
CA ALA A 71 7.07 -18.80 -11.88
C ALA A 71 7.72 -17.60 -11.16
N ASN A 72 7.09 -17.11 -10.07
CA ASN A 72 7.64 -16.03 -9.26
C ASN A 72 9.01 -16.41 -8.68
N SER A 73 9.15 -17.66 -8.21
CA SER A 73 10.42 -18.19 -7.70
C SER A 73 11.55 -18.15 -8.74
N ILE A 74 11.25 -18.42 -10.01
CA ILE A 74 12.23 -18.33 -11.11
C ILE A 74 12.60 -16.86 -11.38
N LEU A 75 11.59 -15.98 -11.48
CA LEU A 75 11.80 -14.55 -11.76
C LEU A 75 12.62 -13.86 -10.65
N ASP A 76 12.30 -14.12 -9.39
CA ASP A 76 13.02 -13.58 -8.23
C ASP A 76 14.50 -13.97 -8.23
N ARG A 77 14.87 -15.10 -8.85
CA ARG A 77 16.27 -15.56 -8.95
C ARG A 77 16.98 -14.96 -10.16
N GLY A 78 16.29 -14.77 -11.28
CA GLY A 78 16.87 -14.19 -12.49
C GLY A 78 17.02 -12.67 -12.44
N TYR A 79 16.01 -11.98 -11.92
CA TYR A 79 15.94 -10.52 -11.90
C TYR A 79 16.09 -9.91 -10.50
N GLY A 80 16.08 -10.75 -9.45
CA GLY A 80 16.04 -10.29 -8.07
C GLY A 80 14.63 -9.89 -7.64
N LYS A 81 14.48 -9.57 -6.34
CA LYS A 81 13.22 -9.00 -5.84
C LYS A 81 13.12 -7.54 -6.25
N ALA A 82 11.89 -7.11 -6.55
CA ALA A 82 11.60 -5.69 -6.76
C ALA A 82 12.15 -4.87 -5.59
N ARG A 83 12.90 -3.81 -5.93
CA ARG A 83 13.39 -2.86 -4.94
C ARG A 83 12.17 -2.21 -4.29
N LEU A 84 11.96 -2.45 -3.00
CA LEU A 84 11.10 -1.55 -2.23
C LEU A 84 11.81 -0.19 -2.27
N LEU A 85 11.24 0.74 -3.03
CA LEU A 85 11.48 2.14 -2.78
C LEU A 85 10.98 2.36 -1.36
N GLU A 86 11.91 2.51 -0.42
CA GLU A 86 11.54 2.93 0.93
C GLU A 86 10.72 4.21 0.74
N PRO A 87 9.48 4.29 1.24
CA PRO A 87 8.81 5.57 1.28
C PRO A 87 9.74 6.45 2.11
N GLU A 88 10.25 7.54 1.53
CA GLU A 88 10.89 8.56 2.32
C GLU A 88 9.94 8.87 3.46
N VAL A 89 10.37 8.55 4.68
CA VAL A 89 9.68 8.92 5.90
C VAL A 89 9.73 10.44 5.99
N ILE A 90 8.79 11.10 5.30
CA ILE A 90 8.43 12.47 5.58
C ILE A 90 7.84 12.40 6.98
N SER A 91 8.67 12.67 7.99
CA SER A 91 8.22 12.83 9.36
C SER A 91 7.17 13.94 9.34
N PRO A 92 5.89 13.68 9.68
CA PRO A 92 4.83 14.67 9.58
C PRO A 92 4.97 15.81 10.61
N ALA A 93 6.08 15.86 11.35
CA ALA A 93 6.31 16.81 12.43
C ALA A 93 6.93 18.15 11.98
N ALA A 94 7.41 18.27 10.73
CA ALA A 94 8.16 19.46 10.30
C ALA A 94 7.42 20.42 9.35
N LYS A 95 6.17 20.12 8.92
CA LYS A 95 5.43 20.95 7.94
C LYS A 95 4.02 21.38 8.35
N ALA A 96 3.56 20.99 9.54
CA ALA A 96 2.20 21.31 9.99
C ALA A 96 1.94 22.83 10.17
N GLU A 97 2.97 23.66 10.22
CA GLU A 97 2.82 25.09 10.50
C GLU A 97 2.73 25.96 9.23
N GLN A 98 3.24 25.49 8.08
CA GLN A 98 3.23 26.26 6.82
C GLN A 98 2.00 25.97 5.96
N ASP A 99 1.47 24.75 6.02
CA ASP A 99 0.37 24.32 5.14
C ASP A 99 -1.00 24.91 5.55
N ALA A 100 -1.19 25.27 6.83
CA ALA A 100 -2.46 25.82 7.31
C ALA A 100 -2.67 27.28 6.89
N GLU A 101 -1.60 28.08 6.90
CA GLU A 101 -1.66 29.48 6.49
C GLU A 101 -1.78 29.60 4.96
N GLU A 102 -1.09 28.74 4.22
CA GLU A 102 -1.17 28.70 2.76
C GLU A 102 -2.53 28.21 2.26
N ALA A 103 -3.14 27.23 2.94
CA ALA A 103 -4.51 26.79 2.63
C ALA A 103 -5.57 27.87 2.92
N ALA A 104 -5.41 28.62 4.02
CA ALA A 104 -6.30 29.74 4.34
C ALA A 104 -6.15 30.88 3.31
N LYS A 105 -4.92 31.15 2.86
CA LYS A 105 -4.64 32.17 1.84
C LYS A 105 -5.18 31.78 0.47
N ALA A 106 -4.99 30.53 0.05
CA ALA A 106 -5.55 30.01 -1.21
C ALA A 106 -7.10 30.06 -1.20
N HIS A 107 -7.73 29.77 -0.06
CA HIS A 107 -9.18 29.89 0.07
C HIS A 107 -9.64 31.35 0.03
N ALA A 108 -8.90 32.28 0.65
CA ALA A 108 -9.21 33.70 0.60
C ALA A 108 -9.08 34.27 -0.82
N GLU A 109 -8.02 33.90 -1.55
CA GLU A 109 -7.83 34.29 -2.96
C GLU A 109 -8.94 33.74 -3.85
N PHE A 110 -9.38 32.50 -3.62
CA PHE A 110 -10.51 31.91 -4.34
C PHE A 110 -11.83 32.66 -4.08
N MET A 111 -12.09 33.07 -2.83
CA MET A 111 -13.29 33.85 -2.51
C MET A 111 -13.27 35.25 -3.12
N GLN A 112 -12.10 35.90 -3.18
CA GLN A 112 -11.95 37.19 -3.87
C GLN A 112 -12.22 37.08 -5.37
N PHE A 113 -11.76 35.99 -6.01
CA PHE A 113 -12.04 35.73 -7.42
C PHE A 113 -13.54 35.53 -7.70
N LEU A 114 -14.26 34.84 -6.81
CA LEU A 114 -15.71 34.67 -6.95
C LEU A 114 -16.45 36.01 -6.82
N ASP A 115 -16.08 36.86 -5.86
CA ASP A 115 -16.69 38.18 -5.69
C ASP A 115 -16.46 39.09 -6.91
N GLU A 116 -15.26 39.08 -7.51
CA GLU A 116 -14.98 39.84 -8.74
C GLU A 116 -15.73 39.29 -9.96
N SER A 117 -15.86 37.96 -10.06
CA SER A 117 -16.67 37.32 -11.11
C SER A 117 -18.17 37.64 -10.99
N LEU A 118 -18.68 37.77 -9.76
CA LEU A 118 -20.06 38.16 -9.49
C LEU A 118 -20.28 39.65 -9.76
N ALA A 119 -19.34 40.52 -9.40
CA ALA A 119 -19.41 41.95 -9.67
C ALA A 119 -19.39 42.26 -11.18
N THR A 120 -18.55 41.56 -11.94
CA THR A 120 -18.50 41.69 -13.40
C THR A 120 -19.76 41.17 -14.09
N TYR A 121 -20.41 40.13 -13.54
CA TYR A 121 -21.71 39.64 -14.03
C TYR A 121 -22.86 40.59 -13.70
N ALA A 122 -22.88 41.15 -12.48
CA ALA A 122 -23.90 42.12 -12.06
C ALA A 122 -23.85 43.40 -12.91
N ALA A 123 -22.66 43.92 -13.20
CA ALA A 123 -22.48 45.07 -14.09
C ALA A 123 -22.92 44.78 -15.55
N ARG A 124 -22.74 43.54 -16.01
CA ARG A 124 -23.13 43.12 -17.37
C ARG A 124 -24.64 42.93 -17.55
N GLU A 125 -25.38 42.66 -16.47
CA GLU A 125 -26.84 42.62 -16.46
C GLU A 125 -27.45 44.04 -16.42
N GLU A 126 -26.78 45.02 -15.82
CA GLU A 126 -27.22 46.43 -15.84
C GLU A 126 -27.12 47.06 -17.24
N GLU A 127 -26.04 46.77 -17.99
CA GLU A 127 -25.87 47.25 -19.38
C GLU A 127 -26.89 46.64 -20.36
N ARG A 128 -27.40 45.43 -20.08
CA ARG A 128 -28.48 44.80 -20.87
C ARG A 128 -29.83 45.50 -20.72
N SER A 129 -30.02 46.31 -19.68
CA SER A 129 -31.26 47.09 -19.49
C SER A 129 -31.26 48.47 -20.16
N GLN A 130 -30.12 48.94 -20.70
CA GLN A 130 -29.99 50.29 -21.27
C GLN A 130 -29.52 50.36 -22.74
N GLY A 131 -29.48 49.24 -23.46
CA GLY A 131 -28.99 49.20 -24.84
C GLY A 131 -30.00 48.69 -25.88
N GLN A 132 -30.91 49.55 -26.36
CA GLN A 132 -31.13 49.80 -27.80
C GLN A 132 -32.18 50.91 -28.05
N PRO A 133 -31.79 52.09 -28.57
CA PRO A 133 -32.67 52.96 -29.33
C PRO A 133 -32.81 52.41 -30.76
N GLY A 134 -33.89 51.69 -31.02
CA GLY A 134 -34.26 51.26 -32.37
C GLY A 134 -34.85 52.43 -33.15
N THR A 135 -34.02 53.11 -33.93
CA THR A 135 -34.48 53.89 -35.08
C THR A 135 -34.79 52.92 -36.23
N SER A 136 -36.05 52.86 -36.66
CA SER A 136 -36.38 52.45 -38.03
C SER A 136 -37.70 53.07 -38.44
N GLU A 137 -37.60 54.20 -39.13
CA GLU A 137 -38.62 54.65 -40.07
C GLU A 137 -38.92 53.52 -41.06
N ALA A 138 -40.17 53.06 -41.10
CA ALA A 138 -40.74 52.35 -42.26
C ALA A 138 -42.27 52.28 -42.16
N GLY A 139 -42.96 52.80 -43.19
CA GLY A 139 -44.36 52.51 -43.53
C GLY A 139 -45.37 53.54 -43.01
N ALA A 140 -45.82 54.51 -43.81
CA ALA A 140 -46.84 54.38 -44.85
C ALA A 140 -48.26 54.05 -44.34
N LEU A 141 -49.22 54.85 -44.80
CA LEU A 141 -50.70 54.68 -44.82
C LEU A 141 -51.50 55.25 -43.63
N SER A 142 -52.03 56.47 -43.84
CA SER A 142 -53.45 56.84 -43.73
C SER A 142 -53.59 58.34 -43.91
#